data_AF-A0A7S0GI23-F1
#
_entry.id   AF-A0A7S0GI23-F1
#
_cell.length_a   1.000
_cell.length_b   1.000
_cell.length_c   1.000
_cell.angle_alpha   90.00
_cell.angle_beta   90.00
_cell.angle_gamma   90.00
#
_symmetry.space_group_name_H-M   'P 1'
#
loop_
_entity.id
_entity.type
_entity.pdbx_description
1 polymer ?
#
loop_
_entity_poly.entity_id
_entity_poly.type
_entity_poly.pdbx_seq_one_letter_code
_entity_poly.pdbx_strand_id
1 'polypeptide(L)'
;IDSIITRLLGLRGSPPGTLASLAENEIKMLCQHARPVLLQQPMLLELEAPIKICGDVHGQFTDLLRLFEYGGFPPESNYLFLGDYVDRGKQSLETICLLLGYKIKYPENFFILRGNHESAGINRIYGFYDECKRRYSIKLWKIFSDCFNCLPCAALIDEKILCMHGGISPELNTMQQIADLPRPCDVPDVGLMCDLLWSDPDTGINVS
;
A
#
# COMPACT_ATOMS: atom_id res chain seq x y z
N ILE A 1 -12.42 8.60 11.15
CA ILE A 1 -11.14 8.65 10.40
C ILE A 1 -10.23 9.74 10.96
N ASP A 2 -10.68 11.00 11.08
CA ASP A 2 -9.84 12.10 11.58
C ASP A 2 -9.16 11.83 12.93
N SER A 3 -9.88 11.28 13.91
CA SER A 3 -9.30 10.92 15.21
C SER A 3 -8.14 9.91 15.11
N ILE A 4 -8.20 8.97 14.16
CA ILE A 4 -7.13 7.99 13.92
C ILE A 4 -5.91 8.69 13.34
N ILE A 5 -6.10 9.50 12.29
CA ILE A 5 -5.03 10.27 11.63
C ILE A 5 -4.37 11.22 12.64
N THR A 6 -5.14 11.98 13.41
CA THR A 6 -4.62 12.91 14.42
C THR A 6 -3.76 12.20 15.47
N ARG A 7 -4.16 11.02 15.95
CA ARG A 7 -3.35 10.25 16.90
C ARG A 7 -2.05 9.72 16.28
N LEU A 8 -2.11 9.24 15.03
CA LEU A 8 -0.93 8.78 14.30
C LEU A 8 0.07 9.92 14.04
N LEU A 9 -0.42 11.07 13.59
CA LEU A 9 0.40 12.27 13.37
C LEU A 9 0.87 12.93 14.67
N GLY A 10 0.19 12.68 15.79
CA GLY A 10 0.59 13.11 17.11
C GLY A 10 1.87 12.44 17.62
N LEU A 11 2.31 11.35 16.97
CA LEU A 11 3.58 10.69 17.26
C LEU A 11 4.80 11.41 16.67
N ARG A 12 4.60 12.46 15.86
CA ARG A 12 5.70 13.30 15.36
C ARG A 12 6.53 13.86 16.52
N GLY A 13 7.84 13.79 16.40
CA GLY A 13 8.78 14.19 17.45
C GLY A 13 8.85 13.28 18.67
N SER A 14 8.01 12.22 18.75
CA SER A 14 8.15 11.19 19.79
C SER A 14 9.36 10.29 19.50
N PRO A 15 9.93 9.62 20.51
CA PRO A 15 11.02 8.67 20.29
C PRO A 15 10.65 7.60 19.23
N PRO A 16 11.57 7.24 18.31
CA PRO A 16 11.31 6.20 17.32
C PRO A 16 10.84 4.89 17.97
N GLY A 17 9.79 4.26 17.41
CA GLY A 17 9.16 3.09 18.00
C GLY A 17 8.01 3.38 18.97
N THR A 18 7.69 4.65 19.25
CA THR A 18 6.50 5.01 20.03
C THR A 18 5.24 4.54 19.28
N LEU A 19 4.41 3.74 19.95
CA LEU A 19 3.24 3.10 19.35
C LEU A 19 2.00 3.99 19.45
N ALA A 20 1.15 3.95 18.43
CA ALA A 20 -0.15 4.61 18.47
C ALA A 20 -1.14 3.79 19.30
N SER A 21 -1.89 4.44 20.19
CA SER A 21 -3.00 3.81 20.91
C SER A 21 -4.25 3.80 20.01
N LEU A 22 -4.35 2.80 19.14
CA LEU A 22 -5.52 2.51 18.33
C LEU A 22 -6.22 1.27 18.87
N ALA A 23 -7.53 1.32 19.08
CA ALA A 23 -8.27 0.13 19.47
C ALA A 23 -8.43 -0.81 18.27
N GLU A 24 -8.44 -2.12 18.49
CA GLU A 24 -8.58 -3.11 17.41
C GLU A 24 -9.82 -2.85 16.54
N ASN A 25 -10.94 -2.43 17.15
CA ASN A 25 -12.16 -2.10 16.42
C ASN A 25 -11.99 -0.87 15.51
N GLU A 26 -11.17 0.11 15.89
CA GLU A 26 -10.90 1.27 15.03
C GLU A 26 -10.13 0.85 13.78
N ILE A 27 -9.17 -0.06 13.92
CA ILE A 27 -8.40 -0.61 12.80
C ILE A 27 -9.29 -1.48 11.91
N LYS A 28 -10.17 -2.30 12.49
CA LYS A 28 -11.16 -3.07 11.72
C LYS A 28 -12.05 -2.17 10.90
N MET A 29 -12.58 -1.11 11.51
CA MET A 29 -13.43 -0.13 10.83
C MET A 29 -12.65 0.57 9.72
N LEU A 30 -11.38 0.91 9.95
CA LEU A 30 -10.50 1.50 8.95
C LEU A 30 -10.40 0.61 7.69
N CYS A 31 -10.07 -0.67 7.85
CA CYS A 31 -10.00 -1.61 6.72
C CYS A 31 -11.37 -1.76 6.03
N GLN A 32 -12.46 -1.85 6.80
CA GLN A 32 -13.81 -1.95 6.26
C GLN A 32 -14.24 -0.73 5.43
N HIS A 33 -13.76 0.47 5.79
CA HIS A 33 -14.04 1.69 5.03
C HIS A 33 -13.10 1.87 3.84
N ALA A 34 -11.84 1.42 3.93
CA ALA A 34 -10.89 1.51 2.83
C ALA A 34 -11.25 0.58 1.66
N ARG A 35 -11.68 -0.65 1.95
CA ARG A 35 -12.05 -1.66 0.93
C ARG A 35 -13.00 -1.14 -0.16
N PRO A 36 -14.17 -0.54 0.15
CA PRO A 36 -15.06 -0.03 -0.88
C PRO A 36 -14.43 1.11 -1.68
N VAL A 37 -13.63 2.00 -1.06
CA VAL A 37 -12.91 3.07 -1.76
C VAL A 37 -11.92 2.48 -2.78
N LEU A 38 -11.16 1.45 -2.37
CA LEU A 38 -10.21 0.77 -3.25
C LEU A 38 -10.90 0.04 -4.41
N LEU A 39 -12.03 -0.63 -4.14
CA LEU A 39 -12.80 -1.37 -5.16
C LEU A 39 -13.56 -0.46 -6.13
N GLN A 40 -13.91 0.76 -5.72
CA GLN A 40 -14.58 1.73 -6.59
C GLN A 40 -13.64 2.34 -7.63
N GLN A 41 -12.34 2.39 -7.34
CA GLN A 41 -11.32 2.86 -8.28
C GLN A 41 -10.83 1.70 -9.16
N PRO A 42 -10.35 1.97 -10.38
CA PRO A 42 -9.89 0.92 -11.30
C PRO A 42 -8.64 0.19 -10.80
N MET A 43 -8.38 -0.99 -11.36
CA MET A 43 -7.20 -1.80 -11.03
C MET A 43 -5.90 -1.17 -11.56
N LEU A 44 -6.00 -0.58 -12.76
CA LEU A 44 -5.02 0.34 -13.31
C LEU A 44 -5.53 1.76 -13.04
N LEU A 45 -4.88 2.47 -12.12
CA LEU A 45 -5.23 3.86 -11.82
C LEU A 45 -4.81 4.77 -12.98
N GLU A 46 -5.67 5.70 -13.37
CA GLU A 46 -5.33 6.78 -14.31
C GLU A 46 -5.19 8.07 -13.52
N LEU A 47 -3.98 8.63 -13.47
CA LEU A 47 -3.62 9.72 -12.56
C LEU A 47 -3.02 10.90 -13.32
N GLU A 48 -3.10 12.09 -12.72
CA GLU A 48 -2.56 13.33 -13.30
C GLU A 48 -1.47 13.95 -12.41
N ALA A 49 -0.50 14.62 -13.02
CA ALA A 49 0.46 15.47 -12.31
C ALA A 49 -0.19 16.80 -11.84
N PRO A 50 0.30 17.44 -10.75
CA PRO A 50 1.47 17.08 -9.95
C PRO A 50 1.17 15.98 -8.91
N ILE A 51 2.09 15.02 -8.80
CA ILE A 51 2.01 13.92 -7.83
C ILE A 51 3.42 13.50 -7.37
N LYS A 52 3.53 13.10 -6.10
CA LYS A 52 4.78 12.58 -5.50
C LYS A 52 4.71 11.06 -5.45
N ILE A 53 5.73 10.40 -5.99
CA ILE A 53 5.80 8.94 -6.04
C ILE A 53 6.74 8.46 -4.94
N CYS A 54 6.31 7.45 -4.19
CA CYS A 54 7.07 6.88 -3.06
C CYS A 54 7.15 5.37 -3.18
N GLY A 55 8.36 4.82 -3.04
CA GLY A 55 8.58 3.36 -2.98
C GLY A 55 8.30 2.78 -1.59
N ASP A 56 9.01 1.71 -1.27
CA ASP A 56 8.83 0.90 -0.07
C ASP A 56 8.92 1.71 1.23
N VAL A 57 8.08 1.31 2.19
CA VAL A 57 8.07 1.90 3.53
C VAL A 57 8.42 0.87 4.61
N HIS A 58 8.02 -0.39 4.44
CA HIS A 58 8.35 -1.51 5.32
C HIS A 58 8.26 -1.20 6.82
N GLY A 59 7.12 -0.66 7.27
CA GLY A 59 6.90 -0.37 8.69
C GLY A 59 7.86 0.65 9.31
N GLN A 60 8.59 1.44 8.52
CA GLN A 60 9.44 2.55 8.98
C GLN A 60 8.61 3.81 9.22
N PHE A 61 7.68 3.73 10.17
CA PHE A 61 6.67 4.78 10.40
C PHE A 61 7.26 6.17 10.68
N THR A 62 8.37 6.25 11.43
CA THR A 62 9.04 7.54 11.69
C THR A 62 9.56 8.18 10.41
N ASP A 63 10.07 7.38 9.47
CA ASP A 63 10.58 7.87 8.19
C ASP A 63 9.44 8.24 7.25
N LEU A 64 8.31 7.52 7.30
CA LEU A 64 7.07 7.92 6.61
C LEU A 64 6.58 9.31 7.08
N LEU A 65 6.60 9.57 8.39
CA LEU A 65 6.22 10.89 8.91
C LEU A 65 7.16 11.98 8.40
N ARG A 66 8.48 11.73 8.38
CA ARG A 66 9.46 12.65 7.81
C ARG A 66 9.22 12.88 6.32
N LEU A 67 8.91 11.84 5.56
CA LEU A 67 8.58 11.95 4.13
C LEU A 67 7.44 12.93 3.90
N PHE A 68 6.39 12.90 4.73
CA PHE A 68 5.31 13.88 4.67
C PHE A 68 5.73 15.28 5.15
N GLU A 69 6.61 15.40 6.14
CA GLU A 69 7.16 16.69 6.58
C GLU A 69 7.94 17.41 5.46
N TYR A 70 8.74 16.66 4.69
CA TYR A 70 9.49 17.21 3.56
C TYR A 70 8.63 17.38 2.31
N GLY A 71 7.70 16.46 2.06
CA GLY A 71 6.89 16.44 0.85
C GLY A 71 5.62 17.29 0.92
N GLY A 72 5.16 17.67 2.11
CA GLY A 72 3.85 18.28 2.32
C GLY A 72 2.81 17.23 2.73
N PHE A 73 2.01 17.50 3.76
CA PHE A 73 1.02 16.52 4.23
C PHE A 73 -0.20 16.50 3.31
N PRO A 74 -0.84 15.34 3.05
CA PRO A 74 -2.11 15.32 2.32
C PRO A 74 -3.18 16.22 2.99
N PRO A 75 -3.89 17.08 2.23
CA PRO A 75 -3.97 17.12 0.77
C PRO A 75 -3.09 18.19 0.11
N GLU A 76 -2.10 18.79 0.80
CA GLU A 76 -1.21 19.81 0.25
C GLU A 76 -0.37 19.28 -0.93
N SER A 77 -0.17 17.96 -1.00
CA SER A 77 0.45 17.28 -2.12
C SER A 77 -0.26 15.97 -2.41
N ASN A 78 -0.37 15.65 -3.71
CA ASN A 78 -0.87 14.35 -4.14
C ASN A 78 0.23 13.29 -4.00
N TYR A 79 -0.14 12.07 -3.62
CA TYR A 79 0.79 10.97 -3.41
C TYR A 79 0.37 9.70 -4.14
N LEU A 80 1.34 9.01 -4.73
CA LEU A 80 1.25 7.63 -5.18
C LEU A 80 2.31 6.81 -4.46
N PHE A 81 1.90 5.82 -3.67
CA PHE A 81 2.83 4.83 -3.12
C PHE A 81 2.83 3.54 -3.93
N LEU A 82 4.00 2.94 -4.10
CA LEU A 82 4.24 1.78 -4.96
C LEU A 82 4.16 0.43 -4.26
N GLY A 83 3.58 0.34 -3.06
CA GLY A 83 3.49 -0.91 -2.29
C GLY A 83 4.52 -1.03 -1.16
N ASP A 84 4.56 -2.21 -0.56
CA ASP A 84 5.51 -2.61 0.49
C ASP A 84 5.45 -1.71 1.73
N TYR A 85 4.26 -1.67 2.31
CA TYR A 85 3.95 -0.87 3.48
C TYR A 85 4.31 -1.58 4.79
N VAL A 86 4.17 -2.90 4.79
CA VAL A 86 4.30 -3.75 5.96
C VAL A 86 5.56 -4.62 5.89
N ASP A 87 5.77 -5.40 6.95
CA ASP A 87 6.92 -6.29 7.15
C ASP A 87 8.26 -5.58 7.35
N ARG A 88 9.26 -6.35 7.81
CA ARG A 88 10.67 -5.98 8.06
C ARG A 88 10.88 -4.91 9.15
N GLY A 89 10.15 -3.80 9.13
CA GLY A 89 10.18 -2.76 10.14
C GLY A 89 9.36 -3.07 11.38
N LYS A 90 9.37 -2.11 12.31
CA LYS A 90 8.84 -2.29 13.68
C LYS A 90 7.42 -1.77 13.89
N GLN A 91 6.91 -0.97 12.96
CA GLN A 91 5.65 -0.21 13.10
C GLN A 91 4.79 -0.33 11.83
N SER A 92 4.63 -1.54 11.30
CA SER A 92 3.83 -1.78 10.10
C SER A 92 2.37 -1.38 10.30
N LEU A 93 1.83 -1.63 11.50
CA LEU A 93 0.45 -1.27 11.84
C LEU A 93 0.21 0.25 11.77
N GLU A 94 1.09 1.07 12.35
CA GLU A 94 0.98 2.53 12.25
C GLU A 94 1.11 3.01 10.80
N THR A 95 2.09 2.48 10.07
CA THR A 95 2.31 2.79 8.64
C THR A 95 1.05 2.55 7.82
N ILE A 96 0.54 1.31 7.81
CA ILE A 96 -0.62 0.99 6.97
C ILE A 96 -1.89 1.70 7.46
N CYS A 97 -2.06 1.89 8.77
CA CYS A 97 -3.21 2.63 9.29
C CYS A 97 -3.21 4.10 8.84
N LEU A 98 -2.05 4.75 8.79
CA LEU A 98 -1.97 6.13 8.30
C LEU A 98 -2.28 6.21 6.80
N LEU A 99 -1.69 5.31 6.00
CA LEU A 99 -1.90 5.26 4.55
C LEU A 99 -3.37 4.99 4.20
N LEU A 100 -4.02 4.00 4.83
CA LEU A 100 -5.45 3.75 4.66
C LEU A 100 -6.31 4.92 5.15
N GLY A 101 -5.91 5.57 6.26
CA GLY A 101 -6.57 6.78 6.76
C GLY A 101 -6.59 7.89 5.73
N TYR A 102 -5.44 8.18 5.11
CA TYR A 102 -5.35 9.15 4.02
C TYR A 102 -6.09 8.71 2.77
N LYS A 103 -6.05 7.42 2.41
CA LYS A 103 -6.80 6.91 1.26
C LYS A 103 -8.30 7.15 1.41
N ILE A 104 -8.85 6.93 2.60
CA ILE A 104 -10.27 7.18 2.87
C ILE A 104 -10.58 8.68 2.89
N LYS A 105 -9.68 9.49 3.47
CA LYS A 105 -9.92 10.92 3.64
C LYS A 105 -9.77 11.72 2.34
N TYR A 106 -8.84 11.32 1.48
CA TYR A 106 -8.48 12.03 0.25
C TYR A 106 -8.39 11.03 -0.92
N PRO A 107 -9.50 10.37 -1.30
CA PRO A 107 -9.49 9.27 -2.26
C PRO A 107 -8.97 9.66 -3.65
N GLU A 108 -9.12 10.94 -4.01
CA GLU A 108 -8.72 11.52 -5.31
C GLU A 108 -7.37 12.27 -5.26
N ASN A 109 -6.67 12.26 -4.12
CA ASN A 109 -5.35 12.89 -3.96
C ASN A 109 -4.30 11.93 -3.38
N PHE A 110 -4.73 10.79 -2.84
CA PHE A 110 -3.86 9.83 -2.17
C PHE A 110 -4.10 8.42 -2.72
N PHE A 111 -3.07 7.85 -3.32
CA PHE A 111 -3.12 6.58 -4.05
C PHE A 111 -2.08 5.61 -3.48
N ILE A 112 -2.47 4.34 -3.35
CA ILE A 112 -1.65 3.26 -2.80
C ILE A 112 -1.79 2.05 -3.73
N LEU A 113 -0.68 1.59 -4.28
CA LEU A 113 -0.61 0.36 -5.07
C LEU A 113 -0.35 -0.85 -4.17
N ARG A 114 -0.46 -2.04 -4.74
CA ARG A 114 -0.14 -3.30 -4.08
C ARG A 114 1.33 -3.65 -4.30
N GLY A 115 2.09 -3.86 -3.22
CA GLY A 115 3.39 -4.53 -3.26
C GLY A 115 3.26 -6.03 -3.01
N ASN A 116 4.37 -6.77 -3.16
CA ASN A 116 4.36 -8.21 -2.88
C ASN A 116 4.21 -8.51 -1.38
N HIS A 117 4.61 -7.60 -0.49
CA HIS A 117 4.37 -7.72 0.95
C HIS A 117 2.89 -7.48 1.34
N GLU A 118 2.06 -6.95 0.45
CA GLU A 118 0.59 -6.94 0.59
C GLU A 118 -0.07 -8.25 0.10
N SER A 119 0.63 -9.38 0.29
CA SER A 119 0.12 -10.75 0.13
C SER A 119 0.16 -11.51 1.45
N ALA A 120 -0.88 -12.30 1.72
CA ALA A 120 -0.97 -13.09 2.94
C ALA A 120 0.13 -14.16 3.04
N GLY A 121 0.59 -14.71 1.92
CA GLY A 121 1.69 -15.67 1.89
C GLY A 121 3.01 -15.07 2.39
N ILE A 122 3.30 -13.83 1.99
CA ILE A 122 4.53 -13.11 2.30
C ILE A 122 4.48 -12.55 3.72
N ASN A 123 3.48 -11.72 4.03
CA ASN A 123 3.43 -11.02 5.32
C ASN A 123 3.07 -11.91 6.52
N ARG A 124 2.79 -13.19 6.26
CA ARG A 124 2.78 -14.24 7.28
C ARG A 124 4.16 -14.52 7.87
N ILE A 125 5.22 -14.36 7.08
CA ILE A 125 6.58 -14.80 7.41
C ILE A 125 7.48 -13.60 7.75
N TYR A 126 7.28 -12.45 7.11
CA TYR A 126 8.21 -11.32 7.19
C TYR A 126 7.89 -10.25 8.24
N GLY A 127 6.88 -10.49 9.08
CA GLY A 127 6.71 -9.79 10.36
C GLY A 127 5.31 -9.26 10.67
N PHE A 128 4.50 -8.92 9.66
CA PHE A 128 3.22 -8.26 9.88
C PHE A 128 2.20 -9.14 10.60
N TYR A 129 2.16 -10.43 10.27
CA TYR A 129 1.35 -11.41 10.99
C TYR A 129 1.71 -11.47 12.47
N ASP A 130 3.00 -11.54 12.79
CA ASP A 130 3.47 -11.58 14.17
C ASP A 130 3.22 -10.26 14.89
N GLU A 131 3.33 -9.12 14.20
CA GLU A 131 2.99 -7.81 14.75
C GLU A 131 1.50 -7.73 15.10
N CYS A 132 0.61 -8.14 14.19
CA CYS A 132 -0.83 -8.22 14.42
C CYS A 132 -1.19 -9.16 15.56
N LYS A 133 -0.61 -10.38 15.57
CA LYS A 133 -0.85 -11.40 16.61
C LYS A 133 -0.39 -10.91 17.98
N ARG A 134 0.77 -10.26 18.06
CA ARG A 134 1.36 -9.78 19.32
C ARG A 134 0.59 -8.60 19.91
N ARG A 135 0.14 -7.66 19.07
CA ARG A 135 -0.48 -6.41 19.52
C ARG A 135 -2.00 -6.47 19.59
N TYR A 136 -2.63 -7.32 18.78
CA TYR A 136 -4.07 -7.43 18.66
C TYR A 136 -4.49 -8.90 18.51
N SER A 137 -4.81 -9.34 17.29
CA SER A 137 -5.33 -10.68 17.04
C SER A 137 -4.99 -11.18 15.63
N ILE A 138 -4.98 -12.50 15.46
CA ILE A 138 -4.87 -13.15 14.14
C ILE A 138 -6.08 -12.76 13.25
N LYS A 139 -7.25 -12.50 13.87
CA LYS A 139 -8.44 -12.04 13.14
C LYS A 139 -8.19 -10.68 12.49
N LEU A 140 -7.47 -9.78 13.16
CA LEU A 140 -7.10 -8.49 12.59
C LEU A 140 -6.20 -8.64 11.35
N TRP A 141 -5.21 -9.53 11.41
CA TRP A 141 -4.36 -9.83 10.25
C TRP A 141 -5.17 -10.29 9.04
N LYS A 142 -6.13 -11.20 9.22
CA LYS A 142 -7.02 -11.65 8.14
C LYS A 142 -7.84 -10.48 7.54
N ILE A 143 -8.28 -9.55 8.38
CA ILE A 143 -9.01 -8.35 7.92
C ILE A 143 -8.11 -7.43 7.10
N PHE A 144 -6.82 -7.33 7.44
CA PHE A 144 -5.86 -6.64 6.57
C PHE A 144 -5.64 -7.40 5.26
N SER A 145 -5.50 -8.73 5.26
CA SER A 145 -5.38 -9.53 4.04
C SER A 145 -6.58 -9.29 3.11
N ASP A 146 -7.81 -9.29 3.64
CA ASP A 146 -9.02 -8.97 2.87
C ASP A 146 -9.00 -7.55 2.30
N CYS A 147 -8.33 -6.60 2.97
CA CYS A 147 -8.16 -5.23 2.50
C CYS A 147 -7.09 -5.14 1.40
N PHE A 148 -5.95 -5.81 1.58
CA PHE A 148 -4.85 -5.84 0.62
C PHE A 148 -5.26 -6.50 -0.70
N ASN A 149 -6.11 -7.51 -0.65
CA ASN A 149 -6.70 -8.14 -1.83
C ASN A 149 -7.53 -7.18 -2.70
N CYS A 150 -7.86 -5.97 -2.22
CA CYS A 150 -8.58 -4.94 -2.97
C CYS A 150 -7.66 -3.86 -3.56
N LEU A 151 -6.35 -3.86 -3.28
CA LEU A 151 -5.44 -2.81 -3.77
C LEU A 151 -5.27 -2.88 -5.29
N PRO A 152 -5.19 -1.73 -5.99
CA PRO A 152 -4.79 -1.68 -7.39
C PRO A 152 -3.33 -2.10 -7.57
N CYS A 153 -2.98 -2.71 -8.70
CA CYS A 153 -1.62 -3.20 -8.96
C CYS A 153 -0.75 -2.20 -9.71
N ALA A 154 -1.33 -1.25 -10.45
CA ALA A 154 -0.57 -0.29 -11.24
C ALA A 154 -1.26 1.08 -11.33
N ALA A 155 -0.49 2.08 -11.75
CA ALA A 155 -0.99 3.41 -12.13
C ALA A 155 -0.33 3.88 -13.43
N LEU A 156 -1.06 4.64 -14.23
CA LEU A 156 -0.56 5.34 -15.41
C LEU A 156 -0.74 6.84 -15.19
N ILE A 157 0.38 7.58 -15.10
CA ILE A 157 0.38 9.03 -14.87
C ILE A 157 0.53 9.76 -16.21
N ASP A 158 -0.38 10.69 -16.49
CA ASP A 158 -0.42 11.51 -17.71
C ASP A 158 -0.26 10.70 -19.01
N GLU A 159 -0.80 9.47 -19.04
CA GLU A 159 -0.66 8.50 -20.14
C GLU A 159 0.79 8.16 -20.52
N LYS A 160 1.77 8.45 -19.65
CA LYS A 160 3.21 8.41 -19.97
C LYS A 160 4.04 7.58 -19.01
N ILE A 161 3.73 7.62 -17.72
CA ILE A 161 4.54 6.96 -16.69
C ILE A 161 3.73 5.81 -16.11
N LEU A 162 4.10 4.59 -16.48
CA LEU A 162 3.53 3.38 -15.88
C LEU A 162 4.27 3.07 -14.57
N CYS A 163 3.51 2.94 -13.49
CA CYS A 163 4.00 2.67 -12.15
C CYS A 163 3.43 1.34 -11.65
N MET A 164 4.30 0.50 -11.08
CA MET A 164 3.99 -0.75 -10.40
C MET A 164 5.05 -1.00 -9.33
N HIS A 165 4.86 -2.03 -8.50
CA HIS A 165 5.80 -2.35 -7.44
C HIS A 165 7.07 -3.03 -7.98
N GLY A 166 6.90 -4.15 -8.69
CA GLY A 166 7.99 -4.91 -9.30
C GLY A 166 8.34 -4.36 -10.68
N GLY A 167 7.89 -5.06 -11.72
CA GLY A 167 8.25 -4.72 -13.10
C GLY A 167 7.34 -5.36 -14.15
N ILE A 168 7.78 -5.30 -15.40
CA ILE A 168 6.98 -5.75 -16.55
C ILE A 168 6.82 -7.27 -16.60
N SER A 169 5.67 -7.72 -17.10
CA SER A 169 5.40 -9.13 -17.38
C SER A 169 5.58 -9.43 -18.87
N PRO A 170 6.11 -10.61 -19.26
CA PRO A 170 6.05 -11.08 -20.65
C PRO A 170 4.60 -11.31 -21.14
N GLU A 171 3.62 -11.43 -20.24
CA GLU A 171 2.21 -11.55 -20.59
C GLU A 171 1.54 -10.18 -20.86
N LEU A 172 2.22 -9.07 -20.53
CA LEU A 172 1.68 -7.71 -20.67
C LEU A 172 1.85 -7.20 -22.11
N ASN A 173 0.77 -7.28 -22.88
CA ASN A 173 0.68 -6.77 -24.25
C ASN A 173 -0.14 -5.48 -24.32
N THR A 174 -1.18 -5.33 -23.50
CA THR A 174 -2.02 -4.14 -23.43
C THR A 174 -2.32 -3.76 -21.98
N MET A 175 -2.49 -2.45 -21.73
CA MET A 175 -2.84 -1.96 -20.39
C MET A 175 -4.22 -2.45 -19.92
N GLN A 176 -5.11 -2.80 -20.85
CA GLN A 176 -6.41 -3.39 -20.54
C GLN A 176 -6.28 -4.70 -19.77
N GLN A 177 -5.22 -5.48 -20.01
CA GLN A 177 -4.98 -6.72 -19.26
C GLN A 177 -4.77 -6.46 -17.76
N ILE A 178 -4.15 -5.33 -17.40
CA ILE A 178 -4.02 -4.92 -15.99
C ILE A 178 -5.37 -4.46 -15.46
N ALA A 179 -6.09 -3.65 -16.23
CA ALA A 179 -7.41 -3.13 -15.85
C ALA A 179 -8.44 -4.24 -15.59
N ASP A 180 -8.35 -5.35 -16.32
CA ASP A 180 -9.25 -6.51 -16.23
C ASP A 180 -8.89 -7.49 -15.10
N LEU A 181 -7.77 -7.32 -14.40
CA LEU A 181 -7.42 -8.20 -13.28
C LEU A 181 -8.50 -8.12 -12.19
N PRO A 182 -9.01 -9.26 -11.72
CA PRO A 182 -10.14 -9.28 -10.80
C PRO A 182 -9.76 -8.79 -9.41
N ARG A 183 -10.70 -8.15 -8.70
CA ARG A 183 -10.60 -7.87 -7.26
C ARG A 183 -11.92 -8.20 -6.54
N PRO A 184 -11.88 -8.66 -5.29
CA PRO A 184 -10.69 -8.97 -4.50
C PRO A 184 -10.01 -10.28 -4.95
N CYS A 185 -8.68 -10.33 -4.93
CA CYS A 185 -7.92 -11.54 -5.26
C CYS A 185 -6.64 -11.65 -4.42
N ASP A 186 -6.16 -12.87 -4.21
CA ASP A 186 -4.79 -13.10 -3.72
C ASP A 186 -3.79 -12.93 -4.87
N VAL A 187 -2.51 -12.77 -4.54
CA VAL A 187 -1.43 -12.75 -5.55
C VAL A 187 -1.13 -14.19 -5.98
N PRO A 188 -1.26 -14.54 -7.27
CA PRO A 188 -0.91 -15.87 -7.75
C PRO A 188 0.61 -16.10 -7.72
N ASP A 189 1.03 -17.37 -7.74
CA ASP A 189 2.46 -17.72 -7.77
C ASP A 189 3.13 -17.41 -9.13
N VAL A 190 2.34 -17.24 -10.20
CA VAL A 190 2.79 -16.98 -11.58
C VAL A 190 1.81 -16.09 -12.33
N GLY A 191 2.25 -15.56 -13.48
CA GLY A 191 1.43 -14.81 -14.44
C GLY A 191 1.43 -13.31 -14.18
N LEU A 192 0.66 -12.56 -14.98
CA LEU A 192 0.69 -11.10 -15.02
C LEU A 192 0.72 -10.41 -13.64
N MET A 193 -0.20 -10.74 -12.72
CA MET A 193 -0.22 -10.10 -11.40
C MET A 193 1.00 -10.43 -10.55
N CYS A 194 1.55 -11.65 -10.66
CA CYS A 194 2.77 -12.01 -9.97
C CYS A 194 3.92 -11.12 -10.47
N ASP A 195 4.14 -11.07 -11.78
CA ASP A 195 5.26 -10.33 -12.38
C ASP A 195 5.22 -8.82 -12.08
N LEU A 196 4.02 -8.21 -12.11
CA LEU A 196 3.83 -6.79 -11.75
C LEU A 196 4.29 -6.45 -10.32
N LEU A 197 4.31 -7.46 -9.43
CA LEU A 197 4.66 -7.31 -8.02
C LEU A 197 6.04 -7.92 -7.69
N TRP A 198 6.67 -8.67 -8.60
CA TRP A 198 7.87 -9.46 -8.26
C TRP A 198 9.04 -9.35 -9.24
N SER A 199 8.80 -8.92 -10.48
CA SER A 199 9.88 -8.90 -11.46
C SER A 199 10.87 -7.76 -11.21
N ASP A 200 12.15 -8.06 -11.46
CA ASP A 200 13.27 -7.13 -11.33
C ASP A 200 13.93 -6.88 -12.69
N PRO A 201 14.44 -5.67 -12.97
CA PRO A 201 15.23 -5.40 -14.16
C PRO A 201 16.63 -6.03 -14.05
N ASP A 202 17.08 -6.73 -15.10
CA ASP A 202 18.45 -7.23 -15.21
C ASP A 202 19.11 -6.78 -16.52
N THR A 203 20.23 -6.08 -16.42
CA THR A 203 21.04 -5.61 -17.57
C THR A 203 21.67 -6.74 -18.40
N GLY A 204 21.76 -7.96 -17.86
CA GLY A 204 22.32 -9.13 -18.54
C GLY A 204 21.33 -9.90 -19.40
N ILE A 205 20.04 -9.58 -19.33
CA ILE A 205 18.97 -10.30 -20.02
C ILE A 205 18.44 -9.44 -21.17
N ASN A 206 18.76 -9.82 -22.41
CA ASN A 206 18.10 -9.27 -23.59
C ASN A 206 16.74 -9.95 -23.76
N VAL A 207 15.67 -9.23 -23.45
CA VAL A 207 14.31 -9.63 -23.82
C VAL A 207 14.10 -9.15 -25.25
N SER A 208 14.42 -10.02 -26.22
CA SER A 208 14.26 -9.75 -27.65
C SER A 208 12.83 -10.00 -28.12
#